data_AF-A0A423XFX8-F1
#
_entry.id   AF-A0A423XFX8-F1
#
_cell.length_a   1.000
_cell.length_b   1.000
_cell.length_c   1.000
_cell.angle_alpha   90.00
_cell.angle_beta   90.00
_cell.angle_gamma   90.00
#
_symmetry.space_group_name_H-M   'P 1'
#
loop_
_entity.id
_entity.type
_entity.pdbx_description
1 polymer ?
#
loop_
_entity_poly.entity_id
_entity_poly.type
_entity_poly.pdbx_seq_one_letter_code
_entity_poly.pdbx_strand_id
1 'polypeptide(L)' 'MTGAAHNAHAAQDIKSVLEHKPLKFQIKIGGAKYIGQVYPDRTSYERDMAHHTSSASSVTSTSTTGSR' A
#
# COMPACT_ATOMS: atom_id res chain seq x y z
N MET A 1 10.77 33.61 29.43
CA MET A 1 9.92 33.42 28.24
C MET A 1 9.27 32.05 28.33
N THR A 2 8.03 32.00 28.79
CA THR A 2 7.22 30.78 28.95
C THR A 2 6.51 30.50 27.63
N GLY A 3 6.94 29.45 26.92
CA GLY A 3 6.39 29.07 25.61
C GLY A 3 6.11 27.57 25.52
N ALA A 4 4.82 27.25 25.50
CA ALA A 4 4.19 26.01 25.03
C ALA A 4 4.55 24.69 25.74
N ALA A 5 3.76 24.40 26.78
CA ALA A 5 3.42 23.03 27.14
C ALA A 5 2.60 22.42 25.99
N HIS A 6 3.25 21.68 25.10
CA HIS A 6 2.57 20.86 24.11
C HIS A 6 2.00 19.63 24.83
N ASN A 7 0.68 19.62 24.96
CA ASN A 7 -0.20 18.51 25.34
C ASN A 7 0.50 17.16 25.54
N ALA A 8 0.75 16.81 26.81
CA ALA A 8 1.22 15.50 27.25
C ALA A 8 0.08 14.44 27.22
N HIS A 9 -0.78 14.48 26.21
CA HIS A 9 -1.81 13.47 25.99
C HIS A 9 -1.36 12.60 24.82
N ALA A 10 -0.53 11.60 25.14
CA ALA A 10 -0.13 10.49 24.29
C ALA A 10 0.05 10.85 22.81
N ALA A 11 1.24 11.37 22.47
CA ALA A 11 1.78 11.22 21.13
C ALA A 11 1.97 9.72 20.85
N GLN A 12 0.87 9.01 20.58
CA GLN A 12 0.96 7.70 19.96
C GLN A 12 1.67 7.94 18.64
N ASP A 13 2.89 7.39 18.54
CA ASP A 13 3.62 7.42 17.29
C ASP A 13 2.72 6.82 16.22
N ILE A 14 2.34 7.66 15.26
CA ILE A 14 1.43 7.30 14.18
C ILE A 14 1.96 6.09 13.40
N LYS A 15 3.29 5.90 13.38
CA LYS A 15 3.94 4.73 12.78
C LYS A 15 3.55 3.45 13.51
N SER A 16 3.63 3.43 14.83
CA SER A 16 3.21 2.27 15.64
C SER A 16 1.73 1.94 15.45
N VAL A 17 0.88 2.96 15.33
CA VAL A 17 -0.54 2.75 15.05
C VAL A 17 -0.76 2.11 13.68
N LEU A 18 -0.03 2.56 12.65
CA LEU A 18 -0.10 2.02 11.29
C LEU A 18 0.44 0.59 11.18
N GLU A 19 1.44 0.22 11.98
CA GLU A 19 1.97 -1.15 12.04
C GLU A 19 0.97 -2.14 12.64
N HIS A 20 0.29 -1.75 13.73
CA HIS A 20 -0.67 -2.63 14.40
C HIS A 20 -2.06 -2.60 13.76
N LYS A 21 -2.45 -1.47 13.16
CA LYS A 21 -3.78 -1.26 12.58
C LYS A 21 -3.65 -0.49 11.25
N PRO A 22 -3.51 -1.19 10.12
CA PRO A 22 -3.36 -0.54 8.83
C PRO A 22 -4.60 0.29 8.51
N LEU A 23 -4.38 1.56 8.18
CA LEU A 23 -5.43 2.46 7.70
C LEU A 23 -5.78 2.10 6.27
N LYS A 24 -6.95 1.50 6.08
CA LYS A 24 -7.53 1.15 4.78
C LYS A 24 -8.76 2.00 4.52
N PHE A 25 -8.89 2.51 3.30
CA PHE A 25 -10.05 3.29 2.89
C PHE A 25 -10.54 2.83 1.51
N GLN A 26 -11.83 3.01 1.27
CA GLN A 26 -12.46 2.62 0.03
C GLN A 26 -12.96 3.87 -0.71
N ILE A 27 -12.56 4.01 -1.97
CA ILE A 27 -13.06 5.04 -2.88
C ILE A 27 -14.02 4.37 -3.86
N LYS A 28 -15.23 4.90 -4.00
CA LYS A 28 -16.23 4.44 -4.98
C LYS A 28 -16.47 5.54 -6.00
N ILE A 29 -16.18 5.28 -7.27
CA ILE A 29 -16.36 6.24 -8.37
C ILE A 29 -16.90 5.48 -9.59
N GLY A 30 -17.98 5.96 -10.20
CA GLY A 30 -18.45 5.45 -11.50
C GLY A 30 -18.74 3.95 -11.55
N GLY A 31 -19.20 3.35 -10.44
CA GLY A 31 -19.43 1.90 -10.35
C GLY A 31 -18.20 1.06 -10.00
N ALA A 32 -17.00 1.65 -10.07
CA ALA A 32 -15.76 1.00 -9.62
C ALA A 32 -15.52 1.21 -8.12
N LYS A 33 -14.78 0.27 -7.52
CA LYS A 33 -14.36 0.30 -6.11
C LYS A 33 -12.83 0.19 -6.06
N TYR A 34 -12.20 1.18 -5.43
CA TYR A 34 -10.75 1.20 -5.18
C TYR A 34 -10.51 1.08 -3.68
N ILE A 35 -9.48 0.32 -3.31
CA ILE A 35 -9.02 0.19 -1.93
C ILE A 35 -7.65 0.82 -1.85
N GLY A 36 -7.51 1.84 -1.00
CA GLY A 36 -6.23 2.44 -0.64
C GLY A 36 -5.80 2.00 0.76
N GLN A 37 -4.51 1.78 0.94
CA GLN A 37 -3.90 1.44 2.23
C GLN A 37 -2.72 2.37 2.49
N VAL A 38 -2.64 2.92 3.71
CA VAL A 38 -1.51 3.73 4.16
C VAL A 38 -0.48 2.81 4.81
N TYR A 39 0.77 2.92 4.38
CA TYR A 39 1.90 2.17 4.93
C TYR A 39 2.75 3.08 5.84
N PRO A 40 3.33 2.54 6.93
CA PRO A 40 4.18 3.31 7.84
C PRO A 40 5.50 3.75 7.20
N ASP A 41 6.00 2.98 6.23
CA ASP A 41 7.24 3.24 5.49
C ASP A 41 7.20 2.65 4.08
N ARG A 42 8.23 3.00 3.29
CA ARG A 42 8.39 2.55 1.90
C ARG A 42 8.69 1.04 1.80
N THR A 43 9.48 0.49 2.71
CA THR A 43 9.87 -0.93 2.68
C THR A 43 8.65 -1.85 2.87
N SER A 44 7.73 -1.46 3.75
CA SER A 44 6.48 -2.15 4.02
C SER A 44 5.53 -2.10 2.83
N TYR A 45 5.48 -0.97 2.12
CA TYR A 45 4.77 -0.86 0.84
C TYR A 45 5.37 -1.80 -0.23
N GLU A 46 6.69 -1.80 -0.40
CA GLU A 46 7.37 -2.61 -1.43
C GLU A 46 7.20 -4.12 -1.19
N ARG A 47 7.23 -4.57 0.07
CA ARG A 47 6.94 -5.97 0.44
C ARG A 47 5.53 -6.40 0.02
N ASP A 48 4.53 -5.59 0.31
CA ASP A 48 3.13 -5.91 -0.02
C ASP A 48 2.88 -5.86 -1.53
N MET A 49 3.47 -4.88 -2.24
CA MET A 49 3.40 -4.80 -3.70
C MET A 49 4.08 -5.98 -4.41
N ALA A 50 5.19 -6.49 -3.86
CA ALA A 50 5.84 -7.71 -4.38
C ALA A 50 4.90 -8.93 -4.31
N HIS A 51 4.07 -9.02 -3.26
CA HIS A 51 3.04 -10.06 -3.16
C HIS A 51 1.89 -9.87 -4.16
N HIS A 52 1.49 -8.63 -4.44
CA HIS A 52 0.43 -8.34 -5.41
C HIS A 52 0.87 -8.47 -6.88
N THR A 53 2.17 -8.33 -7.18
CA THR A 53 2.75 -8.45 -8.53
C THR A 53 3.04 -9.91 -8.93
N SER A 54 2.75 -10.89 -8.09
CA SER A 54 3.02 -12.31 -8.38
C SER A 54 1.89 -13.04 -9.11
N SER A 55 0.83 -12.35 -9.52
CA SER A 55 -0.18 -12.88 -10.46
C SER A 55 0.08 -12.41 -11.90
N ALA A 56 1.34 -12.49 -12.36
CA ALA A 56 1.61 -12.43 -13.79
C ALA A 56 1.06 -13.72 -14.41
N SER A 57 -0.12 -13.64 -15.03
CA SER A 57 -0.56 -14.65 -15.99
C SER A 57 0.60 -14.90 -16.96
N SER A 58 1.12 -16.13 -16.96
CA SER A 58 2.11 -16.56 -17.92
C SER A 58 1.53 -16.39 -19.33
N VAL A 59 1.91 -15.32 -20.03
CA VAL A 59 1.70 -15.21 -21.47
C VAL A 59 2.76 -16.09 -22.13
N THR A 60 2.39 -17.34 -22.40
CA THR A 60 3.16 -18.23 -23.26
C THR A 60 3.13 -17.66 -24.68
N SER A 61 4.13 -16.86 -25.04
CA SER A 61 4.37 -16.46 -26.43
C SER A 61 5.03 -17.62 -27.17
N THR A 62 4.24 -18.58 -27.65
CA THR A 62 4.70 -19.57 -28.62
C THR A 62 4.79 -18.89 -29.99
N SER A 63 5.95 -18.37 -30.33
CA SER A 63 6.24 -17.87 -31.68
C SER A 63 6.30 -19.05 -32.66
N THR A 64 5.25 -19.28 -33.44
CA THR A 64 5.33 -20.16 -34.61
C THR A 64 6.00 -19.40 -35.75
N THR A 65 7.30 -19.59 -35.92
CA THR A 65 8.02 -19.13 -37.11
C THR A 65 7.61 -20.04 -38.28
N GLY A 66 6.62 -19.61 -39.05
CA GLY A 66 6.28 -20.22 -40.34
C GLY A 66 7.46 -20.05 -41.29
N SER A 67 8.20 -21.14 -41.53
CA SER A 67 9.23 -21.20 -42.57
C SER A 67 8.52 -21.32 -43.92
N ARG A 68 8.71 -20.33 -44.79
CA ARG A 68 8.54 -20.50 -46.23
C ARG A 68 9.77 -21.14 -46.82
#